data_AF-A0A2U2NBS1-F1
#
_entry.id   AF-A0A2U2NBS1-F1
#
_cell.length_a   1.000
_cell.length_b   1.000
_cell.length_c   1.000
_cell.angle_alpha   90.00
_cell.angle_beta   90.00
_cell.angle_gamma   90.00
#
_symmetry.space_group_name_H-M   'P 1'
#
loop_
_entity.id
_entity.type
_entity.pdbx_description
1 polymer ?
#
loop_
_entity_poly.entity_id
_entity_poly.type
_entity_poly.pdbx_seq_one_letter_code
_entity_poly.pdbx_strand_id
1 'polypeptide(L)'
;MLKITRHLKFFSTSICAISLLLGMLSSFLAWAVYWSVLDWRGSQWGMFDAKTQLVLTASAEDGHDDGKSLEATRDLAEYLSGHGISLVEGSVGDGWPAIVFQSSGSSIGWADALPQECRNMNSRVACVIESSFSAGQWREHGDAPLLPAGFSVGGVVRVPGVNVGGNLQYVLPLGAVPLFPGSVYVNTSDPQRLREISDLFARCGMDVTQPQAQSLWSSLAGDSFVGITLLFLVLALVCACVCVMTMETARKADLHVRRLFGATGRQVWMGRVREAVAPIVTGVLAGTVLSAVLITVVSGRTGIGPAVAFAAAFTVGTILTTLVTGLAEWVGIRSNDEVER
;
A
#
# COMPACT_ATOMS: atom_id res chain seq x y z
N MET A 1 28.29 24.20 39.60
CA MET A 1 28.41 22.94 38.81
C MET A 1 27.16 22.05 38.84
N LEU A 2 26.52 21.78 39.98
CA LEU A 2 25.37 20.85 40.10
C LEU A 2 24.09 21.25 39.31
N LYS A 3 23.87 22.54 39.07
CA LYS A 3 22.65 23.07 38.40
C LYS A 3 22.71 22.87 36.88
N ILE A 4 23.91 22.93 36.29
CA ILE A 4 24.16 22.78 34.85
C ILE A 4 23.95 21.33 34.40
N THR A 5 24.36 20.36 35.22
CA THR A 5 24.16 18.92 34.97
C THR A 5 22.69 18.50 35.01
N ARG A 6 21.85 19.16 35.82
CA ARG A 6 20.38 18.92 35.82
C ARG A 6 19.71 19.41 34.53
N HIS A 7 20.07 20.59 34.04
CA HIS A 7 19.49 21.14 32.81
C HIS A 7 19.93 20.39 31.54
N LEU A 8 21.13 19.78 31.51
CA LEU A 8 21.54 18.90 30.41
C LEU A 8 20.79 17.57 30.42
N LYS A 9 20.63 16.94 31.60
CA LYS A 9 19.90 15.67 31.72
C LYS A 9 18.43 15.82 31.37
N PHE A 10 17.76 16.89 31.81
CA PHE A 10 16.36 17.14 31.51
C PHE A 10 16.11 17.29 30.00
N PHE A 11 16.98 18.02 29.31
CA PHE A 11 16.88 18.21 27.86
C PHE A 11 17.10 16.90 27.07
N SER A 12 18.10 16.11 27.46
CA SER A 12 18.34 14.80 26.86
C SER A 12 17.16 13.85 27.05
N THR A 13 16.55 13.84 28.24
CA THR A 13 15.36 13.01 28.51
C THR A 13 14.13 13.46 27.72
N SER A 14 13.91 14.77 27.58
CA SER A 14 12.75 15.27 26.84
C SER A 14 12.90 15.09 25.33
N ILE A 15 14.10 15.29 24.77
CA ILE A 15 14.39 14.96 23.37
C ILE A 15 14.18 13.46 23.14
N CYS A 16 14.68 12.61 24.03
CA CYS A 16 14.49 11.16 23.92
C CYS A 16 13.00 10.79 23.92
N ALA A 17 12.19 11.38 24.81
CA ALA A 17 10.75 11.14 24.86
C ALA A 17 10.01 11.62 23.59
N ILE A 18 10.33 12.82 23.08
CA ILE A 18 9.77 13.34 21.83
C ILE A 18 10.16 12.43 20.65
N SER A 19 11.43 12.01 20.59
CA SER A 19 11.96 11.12 19.56
C SER A 19 11.30 9.74 19.59
N LEU A 20 11.00 9.23 20.78
CA LEU A 20 10.27 7.98 20.98
C LEU A 20 8.85 8.08 20.41
N LEU A 21 8.10 9.12 20.76
CA LEU A 21 6.73 9.31 20.28
C LEU A 21 6.68 9.54 18.76
N LEU A 22 7.60 10.34 18.21
CA LEU A 22 7.72 10.55 16.77
C LEU A 22 8.13 9.26 16.04
N GLY A 23 9.02 8.46 16.62
CA GLY A 23 9.37 7.13 16.10
C GLY A 23 8.18 6.19 16.07
N MET A 24 7.37 6.20 17.13
CA MET A 24 6.15 5.39 17.23
C MET A 24 5.10 5.79 16.19
N LEU A 25 4.84 7.10 16.01
CA LEU A 25 3.90 7.61 15.01
C LEU A 25 4.38 7.37 13.58
N SER A 26 5.68 7.55 13.32
CA SER A 26 6.29 7.27 12.01
C SER A 26 6.16 5.78 11.67
N SER A 27 6.25 4.90 12.67
CA SER A 27 5.99 3.48 12.49
C SER A 27 4.53 3.20 12.16
N PHE A 28 3.56 3.79 12.86
CA PHE A 28 2.16 3.58 12.51
C PHE A 28 1.84 4.05 11.08
N LEU A 29 2.37 5.19 10.66
CA LEU A 29 2.21 5.67 9.29
C LEU A 29 2.86 4.71 8.27
N ALA A 30 4.10 4.26 8.51
CA ALA A 30 4.77 3.33 7.62
C ALA A 30 4.00 2.02 7.46
N TRP A 31 3.41 1.53 8.55
CA TRP A 31 2.58 0.33 8.55
C TRP A 31 1.21 0.54 7.90
N ALA A 32 0.57 1.69 8.12
CA ALA A 32 -0.65 2.05 7.42
C ALA A 32 -0.41 2.05 5.91
N VAL A 33 0.60 2.79 5.43
CA VAL A 33 0.99 2.82 4.02
C VAL A 33 1.32 1.41 3.52
N TYR A 34 2.07 0.61 4.28
CA TYR A 34 2.39 -0.76 3.87
C TYR A 34 1.14 -1.62 3.67
N TRP A 35 0.17 -1.55 4.58
CA TRP A 35 -1.09 -2.29 4.45
C TRP A 35 -1.97 -1.75 3.34
N SER A 36 -2.09 -0.44 3.17
CA SER A 36 -2.82 0.17 2.05
C SER A 36 -2.24 -0.25 0.71
N VAL A 37 -0.91 -0.34 0.61
CA VAL A 37 -0.24 -0.82 -0.61
C VAL A 37 -0.51 -2.31 -0.84
N LEU A 38 -0.52 -3.13 0.21
CA LEU A 38 -0.90 -4.54 0.08
C LEU A 38 -2.35 -4.71 -0.34
N ASP A 39 -3.26 -3.93 0.23
CA ASP A 39 -4.68 -3.93 -0.10
C ASP A 39 -4.90 -3.49 -1.55
N TRP A 40 -4.25 -2.39 -1.97
CA TRP A 40 -4.24 -1.92 -3.36
C TRP A 40 -3.69 -2.95 -4.34
N ARG A 41 -2.60 -3.66 -3.99
CA ARG A 41 -2.09 -4.76 -4.84
C ARG A 41 -3.01 -5.97 -4.85
N GLY A 42 -3.69 -6.23 -3.72
CA GLY A 42 -4.64 -7.31 -3.57
C GLY A 42 -5.92 -7.06 -4.37
N SER A 43 -6.39 -5.81 -4.41
CA SER A 43 -7.56 -5.42 -5.20
C SER A 43 -7.32 -5.54 -6.70
N GLN A 44 -6.07 -5.43 -7.15
CA GLN A 44 -5.63 -5.68 -8.53
C GLN A 44 -5.27 -7.15 -8.81
N TRP A 45 -5.55 -8.06 -7.86
CA TRP A 45 -5.23 -9.49 -7.94
C TRP A 45 -3.79 -9.78 -8.38
N GLY A 46 -2.82 -8.97 -7.94
CA GLY A 46 -1.41 -9.16 -8.26
C GLY A 46 -0.96 -8.74 -9.67
N MET A 47 -1.77 -7.94 -10.38
CA MET A 47 -1.37 -7.28 -11.62
C MET A 47 -0.47 -6.06 -11.33
N PHE A 48 0.81 -6.13 -11.69
CA PHE A 48 1.80 -5.12 -11.25
C PHE A 48 1.78 -3.79 -12.04
N ASP A 49 1.27 -3.81 -13.27
CA ASP A 49 1.16 -2.64 -14.15
C ASP A 49 -0.30 -2.30 -14.45
N ALA A 50 -1.23 -2.54 -13.50
CA ALA A 50 -2.62 -2.14 -13.68
C ALA A 50 -2.72 -0.61 -13.71
N LYS A 51 -3.17 -0.07 -14.86
CA LYS A 51 -3.25 1.38 -15.10
C LYS A 51 -4.67 1.91 -15.01
N THR A 52 -5.65 1.08 -15.34
CA THR A 52 -7.04 1.51 -15.44
C THR A 52 -7.97 0.45 -14.90
N GLN A 53 -8.88 0.87 -14.03
CA GLN A 53 -10.03 0.08 -13.63
C GLN A 53 -11.23 0.48 -14.50
N LEU A 54 -11.88 -0.53 -15.04
CA LEU A 54 -13.12 -0.45 -15.79
C LEU A 54 -14.20 -1.12 -14.94
N VAL A 55 -15.38 -0.52 -14.88
CA VAL A 55 -16.53 -1.15 -14.23
C VAL A 55 -17.50 -1.57 -15.32
N LEU A 56 -17.70 -2.88 -15.42
CA LEU A 56 -18.58 -3.51 -16.38
C LEU A 56 -19.98 -3.63 -15.81
N THR A 57 -20.97 -3.18 -16.55
CA THR A 57 -22.40 -3.36 -16.26
C THR A 57 -23.05 -4.14 -17.39
N ALA A 58 -24.04 -4.98 -17.08
CA ALA A 58 -24.79 -5.66 -18.14
C ALA A 58 -25.47 -4.62 -19.04
N SER A 59 -25.32 -4.76 -20.35
CA SER A 59 -26.00 -3.90 -21.32
C SER A 59 -27.50 -4.16 -21.30
N ALA A 60 -28.29 -3.09 -21.40
CA ALA A 60 -29.75 -3.17 -21.39
C ALA A 60 -30.35 -3.58 -22.75
N GLU A 61 -29.58 -3.52 -23.84
CA GLU A 61 -30.09 -3.68 -25.21
C GLU A 61 -29.95 -5.09 -25.79
N ASP A 62 -29.07 -5.93 -25.25
CA ASP A 62 -28.81 -7.26 -25.80
C ASP A 62 -29.40 -8.39 -24.96
N GLY A 63 -30.29 -9.18 -25.56
CA GLY A 63 -30.74 -10.45 -24.99
C GLY A 63 -29.54 -11.38 -24.80
N HIS A 64 -29.32 -11.86 -23.57
CA HIS A 64 -28.18 -12.70 -23.19
C HIS A 64 -28.21 -14.04 -23.95
N ASP A 65 -27.45 -14.12 -25.04
CA ASP A 65 -27.15 -15.36 -25.76
C ASP A 65 -25.72 -15.79 -25.41
N ASP A 66 -25.61 -16.72 -24.46
CA ASP A 66 -24.34 -17.25 -23.94
C ASP A 66 -23.38 -17.69 -25.04
N GLY A 67 -23.91 -18.19 -26.17
CA GLY A 67 -23.10 -18.65 -27.31
C GLY A 67 -22.40 -17.50 -28.03
N LYS A 68 -23.13 -16.42 -28.32
CA LYS A 68 -22.57 -15.21 -28.96
C LYS A 68 -21.67 -14.44 -28.01
N SER A 69 -22.04 -14.39 -26.73
CA SER A 69 -21.21 -13.75 -25.70
C SER A 69 -19.84 -14.45 -25.58
N LEU A 70 -19.81 -15.79 -25.63
CA LEU A 70 -18.55 -16.54 -25.57
C LEU A 70 -17.64 -16.28 -26.79
N GLU A 71 -18.21 -16.21 -27.99
CA GLU A 71 -17.46 -15.88 -29.21
C GLU A 71 -16.87 -14.47 -29.13
N ALA A 72 -17.66 -13.48 -28.73
CA ALA A 72 -17.18 -12.11 -28.51
C ALA A 72 -16.09 -12.03 -27.42
N THR A 73 -16.19 -12.85 -26.38
CA THR A 73 -15.17 -12.91 -25.31
C THR A 73 -13.85 -13.48 -25.82
N ARG A 74 -13.88 -14.39 -26.80
CA ARG A 74 -12.68 -14.90 -27.47
C ARG A 74 -12.04 -13.86 -28.38
N ASP A 75 -12.83 -13.13 -29.14
CA ASP A 75 -12.35 -12.00 -29.95
C ASP A 75 -11.64 -10.96 -29.07
N LEU A 76 -12.21 -10.66 -27.89
CA LEU A 76 -11.58 -9.79 -26.90
C LEU A 76 -10.25 -10.38 -26.41
N ALA A 77 -10.20 -11.68 -26.07
CA ALA A 77 -8.98 -12.32 -25.62
C ALA A 77 -7.86 -12.29 -26.68
N GLU A 78 -8.21 -12.54 -27.94
CA GLU A 78 -7.30 -12.47 -29.08
C GLU A 78 -6.78 -11.05 -29.27
N TYR A 79 -7.67 -10.05 -29.28
CA TYR A 79 -7.28 -8.63 -29.40
C TYR A 79 -6.31 -8.22 -28.29
N LEU A 80 -6.61 -8.55 -27.02
CA LEU A 80 -5.78 -8.21 -25.87
C LEU A 80 -4.40 -8.88 -25.98
N SER A 81 -4.36 -10.16 -26.35
CA SER A 81 -3.11 -10.89 -26.55
C SER A 81 -2.25 -10.28 -27.67
N GLY A 82 -2.86 -9.91 -28.81
CA GLY A 82 -2.16 -9.33 -29.96
C GLY A 82 -1.59 -7.94 -29.69
N HIS A 83 -2.21 -7.17 -28.79
CA HIS A 83 -1.80 -5.81 -28.45
C HIS A 83 -0.95 -5.71 -27.18
N GLY A 84 -0.60 -6.85 -26.58
CA GLY A 84 0.24 -6.91 -25.39
C GLY A 84 -0.49 -6.53 -24.09
N ILE A 85 -1.83 -6.54 -24.09
CA ILE A 85 -2.67 -6.03 -23.01
C ILE A 85 -3.04 -7.17 -22.06
N SER A 86 -2.84 -6.94 -20.77
CA SER A 86 -3.29 -7.85 -19.73
C SER A 86 -4.61 -7.37 -19.14
N LEU A 87 -5.45 -8.31 -18.73
CA LEU A 87 -6.74 -8.07 -18.14
C LEU A 87 -6.94 -9.03 -16.95
N VAL A 88 -7.51 -8.52 -15.86
CA VAL A 88 -8.02 -9.37 -14.77
C VAL A 88 -9.39 -8.87 -14.35
N GLU A 89 -10.34 -9.80 -14.26
CA GLU A 89 -11.67 -9.63 -13.72
C GLU A 89 -11.86 -10.60 -12.56
N GLY A 90 -12.52 -10.15 -11.51
CA GLY A 90 -13.03 -11.01 -10.45
C GLY A 90 -14.53 -10.83 -10.37
N SER A 91 -15.25 -11.94 -10.49
CA SER A 91 -16.70 -11.92 -10.38
C SER A 91 -17.15 -11.62 -8.94
N VAL A 92 -18.12 -10.73 -8.77
CA VAL A 92 -18.57 -10.23 -7.45
C VAL A 92 -19.97 -10.76 -7.04
N GLY A 93 -20.66 -11.54 -7.87
CA GLY A 93 -21.91 -12.17 -7.41
C GLY A 93 -22.80 -12.80 -8.45
N ASP A 94 -22.85 -12.26 -9.67
CA ASP A 94 -23.80 -12.72 -10.70
C ASP A 94 -23.19 -13.72 -11.70
N GLY A 95 -21.90 -14.02 -11.56
CA GLY A 95 -21.16 -14.92 -12.44
C GLY A 95 -20.53 -16.11 -11.74
N TRP A 96 -19.68 -16.83 -12.49
CA TRP A 96 -18.88 -17.90 -11.91
C TRP A 96 -18.02 -17.36 -10.78
N PRO A 97 -17.85 -18.10 -9.66
CA PRO A 97 -16.98 -17.68 -8.58
C PRO A 97 -15.51 -17.85 -8.99
N ALA A 98 -15.05 -17.03 -9.92
CA ALA A 98 -13.78 -17.18 -10.60
C ALA A 98 -13.13 -15.84 -10.90
N ILE A 99 -11.81 -15.89 -11.00
CA ILE A 99 -10.99 -14.84 -11.59
C ILE A 99 -10.83 -15.17 -13.06
N VAL A 100 -11.32 -14.29 -13.93
CA VAL A 100 -11.11 -14.38 -15.37
C VAL A 100 -9.90 -13.52 -15.72
N PHE A 101 -8.93 -14.09 -16.42
CA PHE A 101 -7.70 -13.37 -16.74
C PHE A 101 -7.29 -13.53 -18.19
N GLN A 102 -6.59 -12.52 -18.67
CA GLN A 102 -5.70 -12.63 -19.80
C GLN A 102 -4.34 -12.02 -19.44
N SER A 103 -3.27 -12.80 -19.53
CA SER A 103 -1.92 -12.36 -19.24
C SER A 103 -1.13 -12.12 -20.52
N SER A 104 -0.51 -10.94 -20.59
CA SER A 104 0.46 -10.59 -21.60
C SER A 104 1.67 -9.89 -20.96
N GLY A 105 2.87 -10.36 -21.29
CA GLY A 105 4.12 -9.66 -20.99
C GLY A 105 4.48 -9.58 -19.50
N SER A 106 4.34 -10.66 -18.72
CA SER A 106 4.71 -10.73 -17.29
C SER A 106 3.98 -9.80 -16.32
N SER A 107 2.90 -9.15 -16.78
CA SER A 107 2.13 -8.22 -15.96
C SER A 107 1.41 -8.91 -14.80
N ILE A 108 1.08 -10.20 -14.94
CA ILE A 108 0.39 -11.02 -13.94
C ILE A 108 1.26 -12.24 -13.62
N GLY A 109 2.21 -12.08 -12.69
CA GLY A 109 3.26 -13.08 -12.45
C GLY A 109 2.77 -14.46 -12.03
N TRP A 110 1.63 -14.56 -11.34
CA TRP A 110 1.03 -15.85 -10.96
C TRP A 110 0.31 -16.53 -12.13
N ALA A 111 -0.21 -15.77 -13.10
CA ALA A 111 -0.89 -16.31 -14.26
C ALA A 111 0.11 -16.99 -15.21
N ASP A 112 1.32 -16.45 -15.32
CA ASP A 112 2.38 -17.05 -16.14
C ASP A 112 2.95 -18.35 -15.56
N ALA A 113 2.78 -18.55 -14.25
CA ALA A 113 3.17 -19.77 -13.56
C ALA A 113 2.12 -20.90 -13.67
N LEU A 114 0.93 -20.61 -14.23
CA LEU A 114 -0.11 -21.61 -14.41
C LEU A 114 0.28 -22.68 -15.42
N PRO A 115 -0.23 -23.92 -15.26
CA PRO A 115 -0.18 -24.94 -16.30
C PRO A 115 -0.66 -24.39 -17.64
N GLN A 116 -0.04 -24.83 -18.74
CA GLN A 116 -0.39 -24.34 -20.08
C GLN A 116 -1.87 -24.53 -20.42
N GLU A 117 -2.48 -25.61 -19.93
CA GLU A 117 -3.91 -25.89 -20.08
C GLU A 117 -4.81 -24.91 -19.30
N CYS A 118 -4.39 -24.42 -18.14
CA CYS A 118 -5.15 -23.39 -17.41
C CYS A 118 -5.01 -21.98 -18.04
N ARG A 119 -4.08 -21.79 -18.97
CA ARG A 119 -3.86 -20.51 -19.67
C ARG A 119 -4.51 -20.43 -21.04
N ASN A 120 -4.77 -21.58 -21.64
CA ASN A 120 -5.33 -21.63 -22.99
C ASN A 120 -6.86 -21.50 -22.94
N MET A 121 -7.40 -20.46 -23.58
CA MET A 121 -8.84 -20.20 -23.63
C MET A 121 -9.65 -21.32 -24.31
N ASN A 122 -9.00 -22.15 -25.12
CA ASN A 122 -9.61 -23.28 -25.81
C ASN A 122 -9.61 -24.57 -24.99
N SER A 123 -8.78 -24.66 -23.93
CA SER A 123 -8.84 -25.80 -23.01
C SER A 123 -9.96 -25.58 -22.00
N ARG A 124 -10.77 -26.61 -21.83
CA ARG A 124 -11.76 -26.69 -20.76
C ARG A 124 -11.10 -27.12 -19.46
N VAL A 125 -10.08 -26.38 -19.03
CA VAL A 125 -9.29 -26.67 -17.83
C VAL A 125 -9.23 -25.42 -16.97
N ALA A 126 -9.60 -25.53 -15.70
CA ALA A 126 -9.56 -24.46 -14.72
C ALA A 126 -8.56 -24.78 -13.61
N CYS A 127 -7.97 -23.74 -13.03
CA CYS A 127 -7.08 -23.90 -11.87
C CYS A 127 -7.81 -23.44 -10.60
N VAL A 128 -7.68 -24.19 -9.50
CA VAL A 128 -8.39 -23.91 -8.24
C VAL A 128 -7.56 -22.98 -7.38
N ILE A 129 -8.19 -21.99 -6.74
CA ILE A 129 -7.48 -21.07 -5.86
C ILE A 129 -7.16 -21.76 -4.53
N GLU A 130 -5.89 -21.75 -4.12
CA GLU A 130 -5.35 -22.49 -2.97
C GLU A 130 -6.13 -22.34 -1.66
N SER A 131 -6.64 -21.13 -1.40
CA SER A 131 -7.35 -20.74 -0.18
C SER A 131 -8.88 -20.89 -0.26
N SER A 132 -9.40 -21.47 -1.35
CA SER A 132 -10.84 -21.59 -1.60
C SER A 132 -11.45 -22.87 -1.02
N PHE A 133 -12.78 -22.89 -0.88
CA PHE A 133 -13.52 -24.09 -0.47
C PHE A 133 -13.29 -25.24 -1.46
N SER A 134 -13.30 -24.93 -2.76
CA SER A 134 -13.12 -25.91 -3.83
C SER A 134 -11.72 -26.54 -3.80
N ALA A 135 -10.68 -25.83 -3.34
CA ALA A 135 -9.36 -26.42 -3.17
C ALA A 135 -9.30 -27.43 -2.03
N GLY A 136 -10.08 -27.23 -0.96
CA GLY A 136 -10.23 -28.22 0.12
C GLY A 136 -10.90 -29.50 -0.41
N GLN A 137 -12.04 -29.35 -1.09
CA GLN A 137 -12.79 -30.48 -1.65
C GLN A 137 -11.99 -31.26 -2.70
N TRP A 138 -11.25 -30.57 -3.55
CA TRP A 138 -10.40 -31.21 -4.55
C TRP A 138 -9.28 -32.04 -3.92
N ARG A 139 -8.63 -31.52 -2.87
CA ARG A 139 -7.55 -32.24 -2.19
C ARG A 139 -8.05 -33.46 -1.40
N GLU A 140 -9.20 -33.34 -0.75
CA GLU A 140 -9.73 -34.38 0.14
C GLU A 140 -10.49 -35.47 -0.63
N HIS A 141 -11.30 -35.08 -1.62
CA HIS A 141 -12.26 -35.95 -2.28
C HIS A 141 -12.04 -36.08 -3.79
N GLY A 142 -11.12 -35.31 -4.38
CA GLY A 142 -10.97 -35.26 -5.84
C GLY A 142 -12.18 -34.65 -6.55
N ASP A 143 -12.97 -33.84 -5.84
CA ASP A 143 -14.17 -33.18 -6.36
C ASP A 143 -13.98 -31.66 -6.45
N ALA A 144 -14.58 -31.04 -7.47
CA ALA A 144 -14.46 -29.61 -7.75
C ALA A 144 -15.86 -28.98 -7.79
N PRO A 145 -16.49 -28.74 -6.62
CA PRO A 145 -17.83 -28.20 -6.56
C PRO A 145 -17.86 -26.77 -7.11
N LEU A 146 -18.92 -26.40 -7.83
CA LEU A 146 -19.07 -25.08 -8.48
C LEU A 146 -18.18 -24.85 -9.71
N LEU A 147 -17.44 -25.88 -10.16
CA LEU A 147 -16.70 -25.81 -11.41
C LEU A 147 -17.69 -25.74 -12.59
N PRO A 148 -17.46 -24.88 -13.61
CA PRO A 148 -18.35 -24.81 -14.76
C PRO A 148 -18.46 -26.15 -15.49
N ALA A 149 -19.64 -26.46 -16.00
CA ALA A 149 -19.89 -27.73 -16.67
C ALA A 149 -18.93 -27.93 -17.86
N GLY A 150 -18.35 -29.13 -17.94
CA GLY A 150 -17.39 -29.49 -18.99
C GLY A 150 -15.95 -29.05 -18.73
N PHE A 151 -15.65 -28.37 -17.62
CA PHE A 151 -14.28 -28.08 -17.21
C PHE A 151 -13.70 -29.20 -16.33
N SER A 152 -12.39 -29.36 -16.38
CA SER A 152 -11.61 -30.18 -15.45
C SER A 152 -10.63 -29.33 -14.64
N VAL A 153 -10.15 -29.85 -13.51
CA VAL A 153 -9.15 -29.19 -12.68
C VAL A 153 -7.74 -29.46 -13.22
N GLY A 154 -7.01 -28.40 -13.57
CA GLY A 154 -5.61 -28.48 -14.04
C GLY A 154 -4.57 -28.31 -12.95
N GLY A 155 -4.95 -27.84 -11.76
CA GLY A 155 -4.03 -27.64 -10.64
C GLY A 155 -4.56 -26.68 -9.59
N VAL A 156 -3.71 -26.38 -8.61
CA VAL A 156 -3.98 -25.42 -7.53
C VAL A 156 -3.03 -24.23 -7.65
N VAL A 157 -3.56 -23.02 -7.56
CA VAL A 157 -2.82 -21.76 -7.73
C VAL A 157 -3.01 -20.83 -6.54
N ARG A 158 -1.93 -20.13 -6.17
CA ARG A 158 -1.99 -19.06 -5.18
C ARG A 158 -2.14 -17.71 -5.86
N VAL A 159 -3.28 -17.05 -5.68
CA VAL A 159 -3.54 -15.72 -6.21
C VAL A 159 -3.35 -14.66 -5.12
N PRO A 160 -2.53 -13.63 -5.33
CA PRO A 160 -2.39 -12.51 -4.38
C PRO A 160 -3.72 -11.79 -4.15
N GLY A 161 -4.00 -11.40 -2.91
CA GLY A 161 -5.23 -10.68 -2.54
C GLY A 161 -6.45 -11.56 -2.30
N VAL A 162 -6.43 -12.85 -2.66
CA VAL A 162 -7.51 -13.78 -2.33
C VAL A 162 -7.27 -14.36 -0.94
N ASN A 163 -8.24 -14.15 -0.05
CA ASN A 163 -8.19 -14.61 1.33
C ASN A 163 -8.90 -15.97 1.52
N VAL A 164 -8.57 -16.66 2.61
CA VAL A 164 -9.27 -17.88 3.04
C VAL A 164 -10.74 -17.54 3.32
N GLY A 165 -11.66 -18.31 2.73
CA GLY A 165 -13.10 -18.08 2.87
C GLY A 165 -13.69 -17.00 1.95
N GLY A 166 -12.90 -16.52 0.97
CA GLY A 166 -13.42 -15.66 -0.09
C GLY A 166 -14.39 -16.39 -1.04
N ASN A 167 -15.18 -15.62 -1.77
CA ASN A 167 -16.17 -16.16 -2.72
C ASN A 167 -15.53 -16.76 -3.98
N LEU A 168 -14.32 -16.31 -4.33
CA LEU A 168 -13.59 -16.77 -5.52
C LEU A 168 -13.04 -18.19 -5.30
N GLN A 169 -13.39 -19.10 -6.22
CA GLN A 169 -13.04 -20.52 -6.18
C GLN A 169 -12.00 -20.89 -7.24
N TYR A 170 -12.13 -20.34 -8.45
CA TYR A 170 -11.39 -20.77 -9.64
C TYR A 170 -10.66 -19.64 -10.35
N VAL A 171 -9.74 -20.01 -11.23
CA VAL A 171 -9.11 -19.15 -12.20
C VAL A 171 -9.39 -19.71 -13.59
N LEU A 172 -9.89 -18.86 -14.49
CA LEU A 172 -10.27 -19.20 -15.84
C LEU A 172 -9.61 -18.23 -16.85
N PRO A 173 -9.11 -18.72 -18.00
CA PRO A 173 -8.66 -17.84 -19.06
C PRO A 173 -9.85 -17.12 -19.72
N LEU A 174 -9.65 -15.86 -20.11
CA LEU A 174 -10.62 -15.08 -20.86
C LEU A 174 -10.99 -15.79 -22.17
N GLY A 175 -12.29 -15.87 -22.49
CA GLY A 175 -12.81 -16.57 -23.67
C GLY A 175 -13.17 -18.05 -23.44
N ALA A 176 -12.91 -18.58 -22.23
CA ALA A 176 -13.38 -19.91 -21.83
C ALA A 176 -14.80 -19.89 -21.24
N VAL A 177 -15.20 -18.77 -20.64
CA VAL A 177 -16.53 -18.49 -20.09
C VAL A 177 -16.99 -17.09 -20.54
N PRO A 178 -18.31 -16.82 -20.60
CA PRO A 178 -18.81 -15.46 -20.82
C PRO A 178 -18.35 -14.52 -19.70
N LEU A 179 -18.28 -13.23 -20.02
CA LEU A 179 -17.96 -12.15 -19.07
C LEU A 179 -19.16 -11.84 -18.17
N PHE A 180 -18.89 -11.32 -16.97
CA PHE A 180 -19.92 -10.92 -16.03
C PHE A 180 -19.76 -9.47 -15.57
N PRO A 181 -20.82 -8.84 -15.03
CA PRO A 181 -20.71 -7.53 -14.42
C PRO A 181 -19.71 -7.53 -13.27
N GLY A 182 -18.87 -6.51 -13.19
CA GLY A 182 -17.80 -6.47 -12.20
C GLY A 182 -16.73 -5.41 -12.45
N SER A 183 -15.71 -5.43 -11.60
CA SER A 183 -14.52 -4.60 -11.77
C SER A 183 -13.45 -5.35 -12.56
N VAL A 184 -12.92 -4.68 -13.58
CA VAL A 184 -11.87 -5.20 -14.45
C VAL A 184 -10.67 -4.28 -14.43
N TYR A 185 -9.48 -4.86 -14.35
CA TYR A 185 -8.21 -4.12 -14.38
C TYR A 185 -7.47 -4.40 -15.68
N VAL A 186 -6.95 -3.35 -16.31
CA VAL A 186 -6.15 -3.42 -17.54
C VAL A 186 -4.82 -2.66 -17.40
N ASN A 187 -3.77 -3.10 -18.11
CA ASN A 187 -2.44 -2.48 -18.07
C ASN A 187 -2.24 -1.33 -19.07
N THR A 188 -3.32 -0.85 -19.69
CA THR A 188 -3.29 0.26 -20.65
C THR A 188 -4.07 1.45 -20.12
N SER A 189 -3.54 2.65 -20.37
CA SER A 189 -4.21 3.93 -20.15
C SER A 189 -4.36 4.72 -21.46
N ASP A 190 -4.05 4.10 -22.60
CA ASP A 190 -4.19 4.73 -23.92
C ASP A 190 -5.67 4.91 -24.25
N PRO A 191 -6.15 6.16 -24.43
CA PRO A 191 -7.56 6.44 -24.69
C PRO A 191 -8.07 5.85 -26.01
N GLN A 192 -7.21 5.55 -26.99
CA GLN A 192 -7.64 4.86 -28.22
C GLN A 192 -7.89 3.38 -27.94
N ARG A 193 -6.93 2.69 -27.32
CA ARG A 193 -7.08 1.27 -26.93
C ARG A 193 -8.24 1.06 -25.96
N LEU A 194 -8.43 1.97 -25.01
CA LEU A 194 -9.56 1.86 -24.07
C LEU A 194 -10.91 1.96 -24.77
N ARG A 195 -11.03 2.75 -25.85
CA ARG A 195 -12.25 2.79 -26.66
C ARG A 195 -12.48 1.50 -27.44
N GLU A 196 -11.42 0.95 -28.04
CA GLU A 196 -11.50 -0.33 -28.75
C GLU A 196 -11.87 -1.47 -27.81
N ILE A 197 -11.26 -1.51 -26.62
CA ILE A 197 -11.61 -2.46 -25.55
C ILE A 197 -13.08 -2.28 -25.12
N SER A 198 -13.57 -1.03 -24.98
CA SER A 198 -14.97 -0.80 -24.62
C SER A 198 -15.94 -1.23 -25.72
N ASP A 199 -15.58 -1.09 -27.00
CA ASP A 199 -16.40 -1.58 -28.12
C ASP A 199 -16.46 -3.12 -28.12
N LEU A 200 -15.33 -3.77 -27.79
CA LEU A 200 -15.27 -5.23 -27.64
C LEU A 200 -16.07 -5.72 -26.43
N PHE A 201 -16.07 -4.98 -25.30
CA PHE A 201 -16.94 -5.28 -24.17
C PHE A 201 -18.42 -5.13 -24.52
N ALA A 202 -18.78 -4.09 -25.28
CA ALA A 202 -20.16 -3.91 -25.74
C ALA A 202 -20.64 -5.11 -26.57
N ARG A 203 -19.78 -5.67 -27.45
CA ARG A 203 -20.07 -6.90 -28.20
C ARG A 203 -20.23 -8.13 -27.31
N CYS A 204 -19.65 -8.13 -26.12
CA CYS A 204 -19.84 -9.17 -25.11
C CYS A 204 -21.15 -8.98 -24.31
N GLY A 205 -21.92 -7.92 -24.57
CA GLY A 205 -23.10 -7.54 -23.81
C GLY A 205 -22.79 -6.69 -22.57
N MET A 206 -21.63 -6.05 -22.51
CA MET A 206 -21.15 -5.31 -21.34
C MET A 206 -20.91 -3.83 -21.66
N ASP A 207 -21.53 -2.94 -20.88
CA ASP A 207 -21.25 -1.52 -20.91
C ASP A 207 -20.11 -1.17 -19.95
N VAL A 208 -19.21 -0.29 -20.40
CA VAL A 208 -18.08 0.18 -19.61
C VAL A 208 -18.40 1.54 -19.00
N THR A 209 -18.52 1.60 -17.68
CA THR A 209 -18.60 2.87 -16.95
C THR A 209 -17.21 3.51 -16.78
N GLN A 210 -17.18 4.82 -16.51
CA GLN A 210 -16.00 5.70 -16.64
C GLN A 210 -14.68 5.05 -16.21
N PRO A 211 -13.64 5.05 -17.08
CA PRO A 211 -12.32 4.55 -16.74
C PRO A 211 -11.74 5.30 -15.54
N GLN A 212 -11.41 4.57 -14.47
CA GLN A 212 -10.71 5.14 -13.32
C GLN A 212 -9.22 4.85 -13.41
N ALA A 213 -8.42 5.91 -13.45
CA ALA A 213 -6.97 5.80 -13.37
C ALA A 213 -6.58 5.20 -12.01
N GLN A 214 -5.93 4.04 -12.04
CA GLN A 214 -5.46 3.35 -10.84
C GLN A 214 -4.14 3.97 -10.41
N SER A 215 -4.22 5.07 -9.66
CA SER A 215 -3.03 5.67 -9.07
C SER A 215 -2.88 5.25 -7.60
N LEU A 216 -1.68 4.81 -7.23
CA LEU A 216 -1.33 4.50 -5.85
C LEU A 216 -1.62 5.69 -4.92
N TRP A 217 -1.41 6.92 -5.41
CA TRP A 217 -1.67 8.14 -4.68
C TRP A 217 -3.15 8.39 -4.40
N SER A 218 -4.04 8.15 -5.38
CA SER A 218 -5.49 8.26 -5.16
C SER A 218 -5.98 7.19 -4.18
N SER A 219 -5.42 5.98 -4.22
CA SER A 219 -5.74 4.92 -3.26
C SER A 219 -5.27 5.28 -1.84
N LEU A 220 -4.02 5.73 -1.68
CA LEU A 220 -3.49 6.18 -0.38
C LEU A 220 -4.24 7.39 0.18
N ALA A 221 -4.66 8.33 -0.67
CA ALA A 221 -5.43 9.51 -0.26
C ALA A 221 -6.86 9.15 0.17
N GLY A 222 -7.43 8.09 -0.39
CA GLY A 222 -8.73 7.55 0.01
C GLY A 222 -8.67 6.68 1.27
N ASP A 223 -7.50 6.23 1.68
CA ASP A 223 -7.35 5.36 2.85
C ASP A 223 -7.43 6.16 4.17
N SER A 224 -8.46 5.85 4.96
CA SER A 224 -8.72 6.50 6.25
C SER A 224 -7.61 6.23 7.28
N PHE A 225 -6.96 5.07 7.27
CA PHE A 225 -5.85 4.77 8.19
C PHE A 225 -4.62 5.61 7.89
N VAL A 226 -4.29 5.81 6.62
CA VAL A 226 -3.19 6.69 6.20
C VAL A 226 -3.51 8.14 6.56
N GLY A 227 -4.73 8.60 6.28
CA GLY A 227 -5.16 9.94 6.63
C GLY A 227 -5.08 10.26 8.13
N ILE A 228 -5.59 9.36 8.99
CA ILE A 228 -5.59 9.54 10.44
C ILE A 228 -4.16 9.52 11.01
N THR A 229 -3.33 8.57 10.59
CA THR A 229 -1.94 8.47 11.08
C THR A 229 -1.08 9.67 10.65
N LEU A 230 -1.29 10.16 9.42
CA LEU A 230 -0.65 11.38 8.93
C LEU A 230 -1.06 12.61 9.75
N LEU A 231 -2.36 12.76 10.04
CA LEU A 231 -2.88 13.86 10.87
C LEU A 231 -2.21 13.87 12.25
N PHE A 232 -2.16 12.71 12.92
CA PHE A 232 -1.52 12.60 14.24
C PHE A 232 -0.02 12.90 14.18
N LEU A 233 0.67 12.46 13.13
CA LEU A 233 2.09 12.78 12.95
C LEU A 233 2.31 14.29 12.78
N VAL A 234 1.50 14.96 11.96
CA VAL A 234 1.57 16.42 11.77
C VAL A 234 1.32 17.15 13.09
N LEU A 235 0.29 16.76 13.84
CA LEU A 235 -0.02 17.37 15.14
C LEU A 235 1.14 17.15 16.14
N ALA A 236 1.72 15.95 16.17
CA ALA A 236 2.86 15.64 17.01
C ALA A 236 4.12 16.44 16.64
N LEU A 237 4.35 16.71 15.35
CA LEU A 237 5.45 17.57 14.91
C LEU A 237 5.26 19.02 15.38
N VAL A 238 4.03 19.54 15.33
CA VAL A 238 3.71 20.86 15.87
C VAL A 238 3.95 20.89 17.37
N CYS A 239 3.45 19.90 18.12
CA CYS A 239 3.70 19.79 19.57
C CYS A 239 5.19 19.69 19.89
N ALA A 240 5.94 18.86 19.15
CA ALA A 240 7.39 18.71 19.33
C ALA A 240 8.12 20.04 19.09
N CYS A 241 7.74 20.78 18.05
CA CYS A 241 8.29 22.10 17.77
C CYS A 241 8.05 23.07 18.93
N VAL A 242 6.81 23.15 19.44
CA VAL A 242 6.46 23.99 20.60
C VAL A 242 7.24 23.56 21.85
N CYS A 243 7.34 22.27 22.14
CA CYS A 243 8.12 21.75 23.26
C CYS A 243 9.60 22.11 23.17
N VAL A 244 10.23 22.00 22.00
CA VAL A 244 11.64 22.36 21.86
C VAL A 244 11.85 23.88 21.94
N MET A 245 10.97 24.67 21.31
CA MET A 245 11.01 26.14 21.41
C MET A 245 10.89 26.63 22.86
N THR A 246 9.97 26.04 23.63
CA THR A 246 9.80 26.39 25.06
C THR A 246 10.99 25.97 25.92
N MET A 247 11.72 24.90 25.56
CA MET A 247 12.97 24.56 26.23
C MET A 247 14.08 25.56 25.92
N GLU A 248 14.13 26.11 24.70
CA GLU A 248 15.09 27.14 24.33
C GLU A 248 14.82 28.46 25.07
N THR A 249 13.56 28.88 25.20
CA THR A 249 13.23 30.10 25.97
C THR A 249 13.62 29.98 27.44
N ALA A 250 13.53 28.80 28.03
CA ALA A 250 13.98 28.52 29.40
C ALA A 250 15.52 28.52 29.54
N ARG A 251 16.27 28.49 28.43
CA ARG A 251 17.75 28.38 28.39
C ARG A 251 18.46 29.64 27.92
N LYS A 252 17.75 30.75 27.72
CA LYS A 252 18.31 32.06 27.33
C LYS A 252 19.53 32.50 28.17
N ALA A 253 19.51 32.19 29.47
CA ALA A 253 20.62 32.50 30.37
C ALA A 253 21.93 31.75 30.06
N ASP A 254 21.86 30.51 29.55
CA ASP A 254 23.05 29.72 29.18
C ASP A 254 23.65 30.19 27.85
N LEU A 255 22.80 30.64 26.91
CA LEU A 255 23.21 31.23 25.64
C LEU A 255 23.98 32.55 25.85
N HIS A 256 23.48 33.41 26.74
CA HIS A 256 24.14 34.67 27.07
C HIS A 256 25.55 34.46 27.65
N VAL A 257 25.71 33.47 28.54
CA VAL A 257 27.02 33.11 29.12
C VAL A 257 27.98 32.59 28.04
N ARG A 258 27.53 31.74 27.10
CA ARG A 258 28.40 31.20 26.05
C ARG A 258 28.82 32.25 25.02
N ARG A 259 27.97 33.25 24.76
CA ARG A 259 28.30 34.40 23.90
C ARG A 259 29.36 35.29 24.53
N LEU A 260 29.34 35.49 25.85
CA LEU A 260 30.38 36.22 26.59
C LEU A 260 31.79 35.62 26.41
N PHE A 261 31.89 34.33 26.09
CA PHE A 261 33.15 33.65 25.77
C PHE A 261 33.45 33.56 24.26
N GLY A 262 32.75 34.32 23.41
CA GLY A 262 33.07 34.46 21.98
C GLY A 262 32.54 33.36 21.06
N ALA A 263 31.60 32.53 21.53
CA ALA A 263 31.02 31.48 20.69
C ALA A 263 30.11 32.07 19.60
N THR A 264 30.37 31.72 18.33
CA THR A 264 29.49 32.12 17.21
C THR A 264 28.19 31.29 17.21
N GLY A 265 27.06 31.90 16.84
CA GLY A 265 25.75 31.20 16.84
C GLY A 265 25.73 29.90 16.02
N ARG A 266 26.50 29.84 14.93
CA ARG A 266 26.65 28.63 14.09
C ARG A 266 27.38 27.50 14.80
N GLN A 267 28.42 27.79 15.60
CA GLN A 267 29.16 26.79 16.36
C GLN A 267 28.31 26.22 17.49
N VAL A 268 27.52 27.07 18.17
CA VAL A 268 26.58 26.63 19.21
C VAL A 268 25.50 25.73 18.61
N TRP A 269 24.94 26.11 17.46
CA TRP A 269 23.95 25.31 16.75
C TRP A 269 24.48 23.92 16.34
N MET A 270 25.65 23.85 15.68
CA MET A 270 26.23 22.56 15.28
C MET A 270 26.57 21.66 16.47
N GLY A 271 27.09 22.24 17.56
CA GLY A 271 27.40 21.49 18.78
C GLY A 271 26.15 20.84 19.38
N ARG A 272 25.04 21.59 19.45
CA ARG A 272 23.77 21.10 20.01
C ARG A 272 23.09 20.06 19.14
N VAL A 273 23.04 20.28 17.82
CA VAL A 273 22.50 19.28 16.89
C VAL A 273 23.28 17.97 17.03
N ARG A 274 24.61 18.03 17.13
CA ARG A 274 25.46 16.85 17.33
C ARG A 274 25.19 16.14 18.65
N GLU A 275 25.03 16.89 19.75
CA GLU A 275 24.67 16.32 21.06
C GLU A 275 23.27 15.69 21.07
N ALA A 276 22.34 16.20 20.25
CA ALA A 276 20.98 15.69 20.13
C ALA A 276 20.86 14.42 19.27
N VAL A 277 21.82 14.11 18.38
CA VAL A 277 21.74 12.92 17.51
C VAL A 277 21.60 11.62 18.30
N ALA A 278 22.40 11.42 19.34
CA ALA A 278 22.40 10.19 20.13
C ALA A 278 21.04 9.92 20.83
N PRO A 279 20.43 10.87 21.57
CA PRO A 279 19.10 10.66 22.14
C PRO A 279 18.00 10.55 21.08
N ILE A 280 18.15 11.21 19.92
CA ILE A 280 17.20 11.08 18.79
C ILE A 280 17.20 9.65 18.25
N VAL A 281 18.37 9.13 17.88
CA VAL A 281 18.50 7.76 17.36
C VAL A 281 17.99 6.74 18.36
N THR A 282 18.36 6.89 19.64
CA THR A 282 17.91 5.99 20.70
C THR A 282 16.40 6.04 20.90
N GLY A 283 15.82 7.24 20.95
CA GLY A 283 14.38 7.42 21.10
C GLY A 283 13.60 6.87 19.93
N VAL A 284 13.97 7.22 18.69
CA VAL A 284 13.29 6.71 17.47
C VAL A 284 13.40 5.19 17.37
N LEU A 285 14.57 4.61 17.66
CA LEU A 285 14.73 3.16 17.69
C LEU A 285 13.82 2.52 18.72
N ALA A 286 13.79 3.04 19.95
CA ALA A 286 12.89 2.54 21.00
C ALA A 286 11.42 2.65 20.60
N GLY A 287 11.02 3.78 20.00
CA GLY A 287 9.66 4.04 19.54
C GLY A 287 9.22 3.09 18.42
N THR A 288 10.09 2.85 17.44
CA THR A 288 9.84 1.95 16.30
C THR A 288 9.80 0.48 16.71
N VAL A 289 10.62 0.06 17.68
CA VAL A 289 10.56 -1.29 18.26
C VAL A 289 9.27 -1.46 19.09
N LEU A 290 8.91 -0.45 19.89
CA LEU A 290 7.70 -0.50 20.72
C LEU A 290 6.43 -0.56 19.88
N SER A 291 6.31 0.27 18.83
CA SER A 291 5.18 0.24 17.90
C SER A 291 5.05 -1.10 17.21
N ALA A 292 6.16 -1.69 16.79
CA ALA A 292 6.16 -3.01 16.17
C ALA A 292 5.62 -4.10 17.08
N VAL A 293 6.04 -4.11 18.34
CA VAL A 293 5.49 -5.03 19.34
C VAL A 293 3.98 -4.81 19.46
N LEU A 294 3.53 -3.57 19.59
CA LEU A 294 2.09 -3.24 19.65
C LEU A 294 1.33 -3.72 18.41
N ILE A 295 1.87 -3.51 17.22
CA ILE A 295 1.25 -3.96 15.97
C ILE A 295 1.13 -5.48 15.95
N THR A 296 2.18 -6.22 16.33
CA THR A 296 2.11 -7.70 16.38
C THR A 296 1.07 -8.20 17.39
N VAL A 297 0.99 -7.57 18.56
CA VAL A 297 0.02 -7.92 19.60
C VAL A 297 -1.41 -7.67 19.14
N VAL A 298 -1.68 -6.52 18.52
CA VAL A 298 -3.04 -6.14 18.09
C VAL A 298 -3.47 -6.91 16.84
N SER A 299 -2.56 -7.12 15.88
CA SER A 299 -2.90 -7.77 14.61
C SER A 299 -2.93 -9.29 14.67
N GLY A 300 -2.45 -9.90 15.76
CA GLY A 300 -2.37 -11.37 15.90
C GLY A 300 -1.42 -12.04 14.90
N ARG A 301 -0.72 -11.27 14.06
CA ARG A 301 0.26 -11.78 13.09
C ARG A 301 1.60 -11.97 13.80
N THR A 302 2.08 -13.20 13.84
CA THR A 302 3.37 -13.56 14.44
C THR A 302 4.51 -13.10 13.53
N GLY A 303 5.36 -12.21 14.05
CA GLY A 303 6.60 -11.77 13.39
C GLY A 303 6.78 -10.26 13.42
N ILE A 304 8.03 -9.83 13.68
CA ILE A 304 8.49 -8.48 13.34
C ILE A 304 8.20 -8.34 11.83
N GLY A 305 7.24 -7.49 11.46
CA GLY A 305 6.83 -7.32 10.08
C GLY A 305 7.93 -7.01 9.07
N PRO A 306 7.58 -6.71 7.82
CA PRO A 306 8.57 -6.60 6.75
C PRO A 306 9.62 -5.57 7.11
N ALA A 307 10.90 -5.97 7.03
CA ALA A 307 12.05 -5.12 7.37
C ALA A 307 12.01 -3.76 6.65
N VAL A 308 11.37 -3.70 5.47
CA VAL A 308 11.14 -2.48 4.70
C VAL A 308 10.28 -1.46 5.45
N ALA A 309 9.18 -1.88 6.10
CA ALA A 309 8.32 -0.99 6.86
C ALA A 309 9.04 -0.43 8.10
N PHE A 310 9.86 -1.25 8.75
CA PHE A 310 10.72 -0.82 9.85
C PHE A 310 11.79 0.18 9.43
N ALA A 311 12.50 -0.12 8.35
CA ALA A 311 13.53 0.76 7.81
C ALA A 311 12.92 2.11 7.42
N ALA A 312 11.76 2.10 6.77
CA ALA A 312 11.03 3.32 6.42
C ALA A 312 10.64 4.12 7.67
N ALA A 313 10.05 3.47 8.68
CA ALA A 313 9.65 4.10 9.94
C ALA A 313 10.83 4.76 10.67
N PHE A 314 11.94 4.04 10.80
CA PHE A 314 13.15 4.53 11.47
C PHE A 314 13.78 5.70 10.71
N THR A 315 13.88 5.60 9.39
CA THR A 315 14.47 6.65 8.55
C THR A 315 13.62 7.91 8.57
N VAL A 316 12.30 7.80 8.38
CA VAL A 316 11.38 8.94 8.43
C VAL A 316 11.37 9.57 9.83
N GLY A 317 11.30 8.76 10.89
CA GLY A 317 11.30 9.24 12.28
C GLY A 317 12.57 10.00 12.65
N THR A 318 13.74 9.48 12.28
CA THR A 318 15.03 10.16 12.51
C THR A 318 15.15 11.47 11.72
N ILE A 319 14.77 11.49 10.44
CA ILE A 319 14.79 12.70 9.60
C ILE A 319 13.88 13.77 10.21
N LEU A 320 12.62 13.42 10.51
CA LEU A 320 11.63 14.36 11.07
C LEU A 320 12.10 14.94 12.40
N THR A 321 12.59 14.10 13.31
CA THR A 321 13.03 14.55 14.63
C THR A 321 14.26 15.44 14.54
N THR A 322 15.20 15.12 13.64
CA THR A 322 16.39 15.94 13.39
C THR A 322 16.01 17.29 12.80
N LEU A 323 15.09 17.33 11.84
CA LEU A 323 14.59 18.57 11.24
C LEU A 323 13.88 19.46 12.27
N VAL A 324 12.96 18.90 13.08
CA VAL A 324 12.25 19.66 14.11
C VAL A 324 13.22 20.22 15.14
N THR A 325 14.14 19.39 15.64
CA THR A 325 15.13 19.83 16.63
C THR A 325 16.07 20.90 16.04
N GLY A 326 16.56 20.69 14.82
CA GLY A 326 17.46 21.63 14.15
C GLY A 326 16.80 22.98 13.81
N LEU A 327 15.54 22.97 13.36
CA LEU A 327 14.75 24.18 13.09
C LEU A 327 14.43 24.94 14.36
N ALA A 328 13.99 24.25 15.42
CA ALA A 328 13.67 24.88 16.69
C ALA A 328 14.90 25.53 17.34
N GLU A 329 16.05 24.84 17.33
CA GLU A 329 17.34 25.41 17.78
C GLU A 329 17.76 26.62 16.95
N TRP A 330 17.58 26.59 15.63
CA TRP A 330 17.93 27.71 14.76
C TRP A 330 17.07 28.95 15.03
N VAL A 331 15.76 28.79 15.18
CA VAL A 331 14.83 29.88 15.51
C VAL A 331 15.09 30.40 16.94
N GLY A 332 15.35 29.52 17.90
CA GLY A 332 15.71 29.88 19.27
C GLY A 332 16.94 30.79 19.32
N ILE A 333 17.99 30.43 18.57
CA ILE A 333 19.23 31.23 18.49
C ILE A 333 18.98 32.57 17.78
N ARG A 334 18.24 32.58 16.66
CA ARG A 334 17.98 33.77 15.86
C ARG A 334 17.08 34.79 16.57
N SER A 335 16.01 34.33 17.23
CA SER A 335 15.11 35.20 17.99
C SER A 335 15.81 35.90 19.15
N ASN A 336 16.91 35.32 19.67
CA ASN A 336 17.72 35.94 20.71
C ASN A 336 18.71 36.98 20.16
N ASP A 337 19.09 36.90 18.87
CA ASP A 337 19.90 37.93 18.19
C ASP A 337 19.11 39.23 17.94
N GLU A 338 17.79 39.14 17.80
CA GLU A 338 16.92 40.30 17.57
C GLU A 338 16.60 41.07 18.86
N VAL A 339 16.73 40.45 20.04
CA VAL A 339 16.46 41.07 21.35
C VAL A 339 17.71 41.75 21.94
N GLU A 340 18.92 41.40 21.48
CA GLU A 340 20.19 41.98 21.94
C GLU A 340 20.71 43.14 21.05
N ARG A 341 19.96 43.55 20.01
CA ARG A 341 20.19 44.79 19.24
C ARG A 341 19.33 45.93 19.78
#